data_AF-A0A2E9T8J4-F1
#
_entry.id   AF-A0A2E9T8J4-F1
#
_cell.length_a   1.000
_cell.length_b   1.000
_cell.length_c   1.000
_cell.angle_alpha   90.00
_cell.angle_beta   90.00
_cell.angle_gamma   90.00
#
_symmetry.space_group_name_H-M   'P 1'
#
loop_
_entity.id
_entity.type
_entity.pdbx_description
1 polymer ?
#
loop_
_entity_poly.entity_id
_entity_poly.type
_entity_poly.pdbx_seq_one_letter_code
_entity_poly.pdbx_strand_id
1 'polypeptide(L)'
;MEDINLDDYDLSYELQYMQLFTKLLEPYIKFENIQTRIEPHLNIYLIKGCGRLQLLNRKNFVYYLQIDFPRIMYQKMKQIKDEIETEIKNQKKFMNITHHNSRGGLSVPEYSKKKKYYSEEYDKNRQNLRNKLEKLKTISNLNKEFHGKVDGVLHFIKLIETYSFNLNV
;
A
#
# COMPACT_ATOMS: atom_id res chain seq x y z
N MET A 1 -6.02 37.36 4.20
CA MET A 1 -5.35 36.05 4.01
C MET A 1 -3.93 36.38 3.67
N GLU A 2 -2.96 35.95 4.48
CA GLU A 2 -1.54 36.15 4.14
C GLU A 2 -1.22 35.34 2.90
N ASP A 3 -0.65 35.99 1.89
CA ASP A 3 -0.18 35.35 0.67
C ASP A 3 1.05 34.51 1.02
N ILE A 4 0.85 33.18 1.06
CA ILE A 4 1.94 32.23 1.25
C ILE A 4 2.74 32.19 -0.04
N ASN A 5 3.97 32.71 0.00
CA ASN A 5 4.92 32.62 -1.10
C ASN A 5 5.50 31.20 -1.16
N LEU A 6 5.09 30.44 -2.18
CA LEU A 6 5.47 29.04 -2.35
C LEU A 6 6.94 28.86 -2.77
N ASP A 7 7.59 29.92 -3.25
CA ASP A 7 9.02 29.91 -3.63
C ASP A 7 9.96 29.89 -2.41
N ASP A 8 9.44 30.21 -1.22
CA ASP A 8 10.18 30.15 0.06
C ASP A 8 10.23 28.73 0.66
N TYR A 9 9.54 27.76 0.06
CA TYR A 9 9.46 26.37 0.53
C TYR A 9 10.28 25.43 -0.35
N ASP A 10 11.01 24.49 0.28
CA ASP A 10 11.67 23.38 -0.43
C ASP A 10 10.62 22.37 -0.91
N LEU A 11 10.01 22.69 -2.05
CA LEU A 11 8.97 21.91 -2.74
C LEU A 11 9.44 20.50 -3.13
N SER A 12 10.75 20.21 -3.09
CA SER A 12 11.28 18.91 -3.50
C SER A 12 10.78 17.78 -2.59
N TYR A 13 10.65 18.02 -1.29
CA TYR A 13 10.17 17.03 -0.33
C TYR A 13 8.68 16.75 -0.48
N GLU A 14 7.86 17.80 -0.59
CA GLU A 14 6.40 17.67 -0.77
C GLU A 14 6.05 16.98 -2.08
N LEU A 15 6.77 17.27 -3.16
CA LEU A 15 6.59 16.60 -4.46
C LEU A 15 6.99 15.13 -4.41
N GLN A 16 8.14 14.81 -3.81
CA GLN A 16 8.57 13.41 -3.63
C GLN A 16 7.58 12.62 -2.77
N TYR A 17 7.09 13.25 -1.70
CA TYR A 17 6.04 12.69 -0.85
C TYR A 17 4.76 12.44 -1.63
N MET A 18 4.29 13.44 -2.38
CA MET A 18 3.09 13.35 -3.21
C MET A 18 3.23 12.21 -4.24
N GLN A 19 4.35 12.14 -4.96
CA GLN A 19 4.62 11.07 -5.93
C GLN A 19 4.59 9.69 -5.27
N LEU A 20 5.25 9.55 -4.11
CA LEU A 20 5.24 8.31 -3.35
C LEU A 20 3.81 7.95 -2.93
N PHE A 21 3.06 8.89 -2.36
CA PHE A 21 1.71 8.64 -1.87
C PHE A 21 0.71 8.32 -2.99
N THR A 22 0.78 9.02 -4.11
CA THR A 22 0.00 8.71 -5.32
C THR A 22 0.27 7.29 -5.81
N LYS A 23 1.55 6.89 -5.88
CA LYS A 23 1.94 5.52 -6.27
C LYS A 23 1.42 4.45 -5.31
N LEU A 24 1.28 4.78 -4.04
CA LEU A 24 0.72 3.89 -3.02
C LEU A 24 -0.79 3.75 -3.13
N LEU A 25 -1.46 4.81 -3.58
CA LEU A 25 -2.89 4.83 -3.82
C LEU A 25 -3.28 4.18 -5.15
N GLU A 26 -2.39 4.11 -6.15
CA GLU A 26 -2.65 3.53 -7.49
C GLU A 26 -3.48 2.24 -7.52
N PRO A 27 -3.27 1.25 -6.61
CA PRO A 27 -4.08 0.03 -6.61
C PRO A 27 -5.56 0.25 -6.26
N TYR A 28 -5.90 1.40 -5.69
CA TYR A 28 -7.23 1.73 -5.16
C TYR A 28 -7.81 3.00 -5.75
N ILE A 29 -6.99 3.97 -6.13
CA ILE A 29 -7.39 5.28 -6.63
C ILE A 29 -6.69 5.53 -7.95
N LYS A 30 -7.48 5.91 -8.96
CA LYS A 30 -6.98 6.46 -10.22
C LYS A 30 -7.21 7.96 -10.22
N PHE A 31 -6.14 8.71 -10.43
CA PHE A 31 -6.18 10.14 -10.69
C PHE A 31 -6.20 10.36 -12.21
N GLU A 32 -7.08 11.22 -12.71
CA GLU A 32 -7.17 11.56 -14.12
C GLU A 32 -7.31 13.07 -14.24
N ASN A 33 -6.32 13.70 -14.88
CA ASN A 33 -6.39 15.12 -15.19
C ASN A 33 -7.16 15.29 -16.50
N ILE A 34 -8.26 16.03 -16.44
CA ILE A 34 -8.98 16.47 -17.62
C ILE A 34 -8.49 17.86 -17.96
N GLN A 35 -7.81 17.98 -19.10
CA GLN A 35 -7.52 19.27 -19.71
C GLN A 35 -8.80 19.79 -20.35
N THR A 36 -9.47 20.71 -19.68
CA THR A 36 -10.50 21.53 -20.32
C THR A 36 -9.87 22.84 -20.80
N ARG A 37 -10.52 23.51 -21.76
CA ARG A 37 -10.07 24.84 -22.24
C ARG A 37 -10.15 25.94 -21.19
N ILE A 38 -10.75 25.67 -20.02
CA ILE A 38 -11.09 26.66 -19.00
C ILE A 38 -10.14 26.50 -17.81
N GLU A 39 -10.10 25.32 -17.18
CA GLU A 39 -9.18 25.03 -16.07
C GLU A 39 -8.82 23.54 -16.02
N PRO A 40 -7.61 23.19 -15.52
CA PRO A 40 -7.27 21.82 -15.20
C PRO A 40 -8.21 21.28 -14.11
N HIS A 41 -8.83 20.12 -14.35
CA HIS A 41 -9.69 19.48 -13.37
C HIS A 41 -9.18 18.08 -13.04
N LEU A 42 -9.05 17.77 -11.76
CA LEU A 42 -8.66 16.44 -11.29
C LEU A 42 -9.90 15.60 -11.02
N ASN A 43 -10.08 14.56 -11.81
CA ASN A 43 -11.01 13.47 -11.49
C ASN A 43 -10.30 12.43 -10.63
N ILE A 44 -10.99 12.02 -9.56
CA ILE A 44 -10.50 10.99 -8.64
C ILE A 44 -11.46 9.81 -8.70
N TYR A 45 -10.97 8.64 -9.08
CA TYR A 45 -11.79 7.43 -9.18
C TYR A 45 -11.35 6.38 -8.17
N LEU A 46 -12.30 5.81 -7.44
CA LEU A 46 -12.11 4.58 -6.68
C LEU A 46 -12.16 3.38 -7.62
N ILE A 47 -11.12 2.55 -7.58
CA ILE A 47 -11.04 1.27 -8.28
C ILE A 47 -11.74 0.22 -7.42
N LYS A 48 -12.89 -0.28 -7.89
CA LYS A 48 -13.61 -1.38 -7.26
C LYS A 48 -13.12 -2.74 -7.75
N GLY A 49 -13.53 -3.80 -7.06
CA GLY A 49 -13.40 -5.17 -7.57
C GLY A 49 -13.92 -5.26 -9.01
N CYS A 50 -13.21 -6.00 -9.85
CA CYS A 50 -13.42 -6.10 -11.31
C CYS A 50 -12.92 -4.91 -12.16
N GLY A 51 -12.16 -3.96 -11.60
CA GLY A 51 -11.62 -2.83 -12.37
C GLY A 51 -12.62 -1.73 -12.71
N ARG A 52 -13.84 -1.78 -12.12
CA ARG A 52 -14.84 -0.73 -12.28
C ARG A 52 -14.39 0.54 -11.57
N LEU A 53 -14.50 1.68 -12.26
CA LEU A 53 -14.18 2.99 -11.71
C LEU A 53 -15.44 3.66 -11.14
N GLN A 54 -15.35 4.17 -9.91
CA GLN A 54 -16.36 5.04 -9.31
C GLN A 54 -15.76 6.43 -9.11
N LEU A 55 -16.34 7.45 -9.75
CA LEU A 55 -15.95 8.83 -9.51
C LEU A 55 -16.23 9.23 -8.05
N LEU A 56 -15.23 9.79 -7.40
CA LEU A 56 -15.31 10.35 -6.06
C LEU A 56 -15.30 11.87 -6.17
N ASN A 57 -16.25 12.53 -5.51
CA ASN A 57 -16.12 13.94 -5.22
C ASN A 57 -15.07 14.16 -4.11
N ARG A 58 -14.62 15.40 -3.93
CA ARG A 58 -13.60 15.76 -2.91
C ARG A 58 -13.95 15.28 -1.50
N LYS A 59 -15.22 15.43 -1.09
CA LYS A 59 -15.68 14.99 0.25
C LYS A 59 -15.54 13.47 0.43
N ASN A 60 -15.94 12.70 -0.57
CA ASN A 60 -15.84 11.25 -0.55
C ASN A 60 -14.38 10.78 -0.59
N PHE A 61 -13.52 11.52 -1.28
CA PHE A 61 -12.08 11.22 -1.28
C PHE A 61 -11.41 11.52 0.07
N VAL A 62 -11.76 12.64 0.71
CA VAL A 62 -11.33 12.94 2.09
C VAL A 62 -11.75 11.83 3.04
N TYR A 63 -13.03 11.45 2.99
CA TYR A 63 -13.53 10.33 3.80
C TYR A 63 -12.75 9.04 3.54
N TYR A 64 -12.51 8.72 2.26
CA TYR A 64 -11.75 7.54 1.88
C TYR A 64 -10.34 7.54 2.50
N LEU A 65 -9.58 8.63 2.37
CA LEU A 65 -8.21 8.70 2.90
C LEU A 65 -8.13 8.70 4.42
N GLN A 66 -9.12 9.29 5.10
CA GLN A 66 -9.14 9.39 6.55
C GLN A 66 -9.69 8.13 7.24
N ILE A 67 -10.60 7.40 6.59
CA ILE A 67 -11.36 6.31 7.22
C ILE A 67 -11.10 4.97 6.54
N ASP A 68 -11.41 4.88 5.24
CA ASP A 68 -11.40 3.60 4.53
C ASP A 68 -9.97 3.10 4.26
N PHE A 69 -9.08 3.99 3.80
CA PHE A 69 -7.70 3.64 3.46
C PHE A 69 -6.91 3.14 4.68
N PRO A 70 -6.93 3.79 5.87
CA PRO A 70 -6.32 3.26 7.09
C PRO A 70 -6.87 1.88 7.46
N ARG A 71 -8.18 1.68 7.32
CA ARG A 71 -8.81 0.39 7.62
C ARG A 71 -8.33 -0.71 6.67
N ILE A 72 -8.23 -0.41 5.37
CA ILE A 72 -7.68 -1.33 4.37
C ILE A 72 -6.23 -1.67 4.70
N MET A 73 -5.40 -0.66 5.01
CA MET A 73 -4.00 -0.88 5.41
C MET A 73 -3.90 -1.77 6.64
N TYR A 74 -4.70 -1.51 7.67
CA TYR A 74 -4.74 -2.33 8.89
C TYR A 74 -5.10 -3.79 8.59
N GLN A 75 -6.13 -4.03 7.77
CA GLN A 75 -6.55 -5.37 7.39
C GLN A 75 -5.45 -6.12 6.62
N LYS A 76 -4.79 -5.47 5.66
CA LYS A 76 -3.67 -6.07 4.92
C LYS A 76 -2.46 -6.37 5.82
N MET A 77 -2.13 -5.46 6.74
CA MET A 77 -1.07 -5.70 7.72
C MET A 77 -1.39 -6.90 8.61
N LYS A 78 -2.65 -7.05 9.04
CA LYS A 78 -3.10 -8.20 9.82
C LYS A 78 -2.96 -9.50 9.02
N GLN A 79 -3.44 -9.52 7.77
CA GLN A 79 -3.31 -10.69 6.89
C GLN A 79 -1.84 -11.15 6.73
N ILE A 80 -0.93 -10.21 6.48
CA ILE A 80 0.51 -10.54 6.34
C ILE A 80 1.09 -11.06 7.65
N LYS A 81 0.69 -10.52 8.81
CA LYS A 81 1.12 -11.05 10.11
C LYS A 81 0.62 -12.48 10.32
N ASP A 82 -0.64 -12.73 10.03
CA ASP A 82 -1.26 -14.07 10.14
C ASP A 82 -0.58 -15.07 9.19
N GLU A 83 -0.21 -14.64 7.98
CA GLU A 83 0.59 -15.43 7.02
C GLU A 83 1.97 -15.77 7.60
N ILE A 84 2.71 -14.79 8.14
CA ILE A 84 4.02 -15.03 8.76
C ILE A 84 3.91 -16.03 9.93
N GLU A 85 2.92 -15.88 10.79
CA GLU A 85 2.70 -16.79 11.92
C GLU A 85 2.36 -18.21 11.46
N THR A 86 1.51 -18.32 10.44
CA THR A 86 1.14 -19.60 9.83
C THR A 86 2.36 -20.28 9.23
N GLU A 87 3.20 -19.52 8.54
CA GLU A 87 4.43 -19.99 7.91
C GLU A 87 5.43 -20.52 8.95
N ILE A 88 5.61 -19.81 10.08
CA ILE A 88 6.43 -20.27 11.21
C ILE A 88 5.86 -21.55 11.83
N LYS A 89 4.53 -21.62 12.03
CA LYS A 89 3.87 -22.82 12.57
C LYS A 89 4.05 -24.02 11.65
N ASN A 90 3.95 -23.82 10.34
CA ASN A 90 4.12 -24.88 9.35
C ASN A 90 5.58 -25.37 9.27
N GLN A 91 6.56 -24.47 9.34
CA GLN A 91 7.98 -24.85 9.43
C GLN A 91 8.24 -25.69 10.69
N LYS A 92 7.78 -25.25 11.86
CA LYS A 92 7.95 -25.99 13.12
C LYS A 92 7.33 -27.38 13.05
N LYS A 93 6.10 -27.50 12.50
CA LYS A 93 5.44 -28.79 12.29
C LYS A 93 6.28 -29.70 11.39
N PHE A 94 6.81 -29.17 10.28
CA PHE A 94 7.65 -29.94 9.37
C PHE A 94 8.94 -30.43 10.06
N MET A 95 9.65 -29.55 10.78
CA MET A 95 10.89 -29.91 11.48
C MET A 95 10.67 -30.93 12.61
N ASN A 96 9.53 -30.86 13.31
CA ASN A 96 9.19 -31.84 14.33
C ASN A 96 8.91 -33.23 13.72
N ILE A 97 8.28 -33.29 12.54
CA ILE A 97 8.05 -34.55 11.80
C ILE A 97 9.36 -35.14 11.29
N THR A 98 10.33 -34.32 10.88
CA THR A 98 11.63 -34.79 10.38
C THR A 98 12.59 -35.25 11.49
N HIS A 99 12.50 -34.68 12.70
CA HIS A 99 13.34 -35.07 13.84
C HIS A 99 12.87 -36.34 14.56
N HIS A 100 11.57 -36.62 14.58
CA HIS A 100 11.04 -37.88 15.11
C HIS A 100 10.82 -38.87 13.96
N ASN A 101 11.76 -39.80 13.75
CA ASN A 101 11.68 -40.95 12.82
C ASN A 101 10.37 -41.75 12.96
N SER A 102 9.25 -41.29 12.39
CA SER A 102 7.96 -41.90 12.69
C SER A 102 6.95 -41.73 11.57
N ARG A 103 6.86 -42.75 10.71
CA ARG A 103 5.64 -43.37 10.13
C ARG A 103 4.49 -42.46 9.63
N GLY A 104 4.74 -41.19 9.35
CA GLY A 104 3.73 -40.18 9.07
C GLY A 104 3.56 -39.87 7.58
N GLY A 105 2.70 -40.65 6.92
CA GLY A 105 1.70 -40.28 5.88
C GLY A 105 1.95 -39.29 4.73
N LEU A 106 3.08 -38.61 4.60
CA LEU A 106 3.36 -37.77 3.43
C LEU A 106 3.86 -38.64 2.27
N SER A 107 3.27 -38.45 1.09
CA SER A 107 3.82 -39.03 -0.12
C SER A 107 5.25 -38.52 -0.35
N VAL A 108 6.16 -39.38 -0.83
CA VAL A 108 7.57 -39.03 -1.13
C VAL A 108 7.70 -37.72 -1.96
N PRO A 109 6.85 -37.45 -2.97
CA PRO A 109 6.92 -36.20 -3.72
C PRO A 109 6.61 -34.95 -2.88
N GLU A 110 5.67 -35.04 -1.96
CA GLU A 110 5.22 -33.90 -1.13
C GLU A 110 6.24 -33.55 -0.05
N TYR A 111 6.90 -34.57 0.51
CA TYR A 111 8.00 -34.41 1.45
C TYR A 111 9.20 -33.70 0.80
N SER A 112 9.63 -34.15 -0.38
CA SER A 112 10.78 -33.55 -1.10
C SER A 112 10.53 -32.09 -1.46
N LYS A 113 9.30 -31.74 -1.88
CA LYS A 113 8.91 -30.34 -2.13
C LYS A 113 8.97 -29.48 -0.88
N LYS A 114 8.37 -29.93 0.23
CA LYS A 114 8.37 -29.19 1.50
C LYS A 114 9.78 -29.06 2.08
N LYS A 115 10.60 -30.10 1.97
CA LYS A 115 12.02 -30.06 2.38
C LYS A 115 12.78 -28.98 1.63
N LYS A 116 12.71 -28.99 0.30
CA LYS A 116 13.36 -27.99 -0.56
C LYS A 116 12.91 -26.57 -0.20
N TYR A 117 11.61 -26.37 -0.07
CA TYR A 117 11.05 -25.07 0.29
C TYR A 117 11.58 -24.57 1.65
N TYR A 118 11.52 -25.40 2.71
CA TYR A 118 11.99 -25.00 4.04
C TYR A 118 13.51 -24.87 4.17
N SER A 119 14.30 -25.50 3.30
CA SER A 119 15.76 -25.37 3.30
C SER A 119 16.29 -24.23 2.43
N GLU A 120 15.64 -23.91 1.32
CA GLU A 120 16.18 -23.01 0.30
C GLU A 120 15.38 -21.72 0.14
N GLU A 121 14.05 -21.76 0.30
CA GLU A 121 13.16 -20.67 -0.11
C GLU A 121 12.49 -19.96 1.08
N TYR A 122 12.39 -20.63 2.23
CA TYR A 122 11.65 -20.16 3.40
C TYR A 122 12.14 -18.81 3.92
N ASP A 123 13.43 -18.63 4.15
CA ASP A 123 13.96 -17.37 4.68
C ASP A 123 13.74 -16.21 3.69
N LYS A 124 13.88 -16.48 2.39
CA LYS A 124 13.59 -15.51 1.34
C LYS A 124 12.12 -15.12 1.34
N ASN A 125 11.21 -16.09 1.41
CA ASN A 125 9.76 -15.83 1.45
C ASN A 125 9.36 -15.04 2.71
N ARG A 126 9.88 -15.44 3.87
CA ARG A 126 9.64 -14.75 5.14
C ARG A 126 10.18 -13.32 5.13
N GLN A 127 11.37 -13.10 4.56
CA GLN A 127 11.92 -11.76 4.40
C GLN A 127 11.07 -10.91 3.45
N ASN A 128 10.55 -11.48 2.37
CA ASN A 128 9.63 -10.79 1.46
C ASN A 128 8.34 -10.34 2.17
N LEU A 129 7.75 -11.20 3.01
CA LEU A 129 6.56 -10.86 3.81
C LEU A 129 6.87 -9.75 4.82
N ARG A 130 8.02 -9.79 5.48
CA ARG A 130 8.48 -8.73 6.39
C ARG A 130 8.67 -7.39 5.68
N ASN A 131 9.32 -7.41 4.52
CA ASN A 131 9.52 -6.21 3.70
C ASN A 131 8.17 -5.61 3.27
N LYS A 132 7.19 -6.45 2.89
CA LYS A 132 5.82 -5.99 2.59
C LYS A 132 5.15 -5.35 3.81
N LEU A 133 5.28 -5.96 4.99
CA LEU A 133 4.72 -5.44 6.23
C LEU A 133 5.33 -4.09 6.62
N GLU A 134 6.65 -3.94 6.52
CA GLU A 134 7.33 -2.66 6.80
C GLU A 134 6.89 -1.57 5.84
N LYS A 135 6.79 -1.87 4.53
CA LYS A 135 6.23 -0.91 3.57
C LYS A 135 4.83 -0.45 3.98
N LEU A 136 3.93 -1.36 4.35
CA LEU A 136 2.58 -1.01 4.80
C LEU A 136 2.57 -0.16 6.09
N LYS A 137 3.48 -0.41 7.04
CA LYS A 137 3.62 0.43 8.22
C LYS A 137 4.08 1.84 7.86
N THR A 138 5.09 1.98 7.00
CA THR A 138 5.56 3.28 6.53
C THR A 138 4.41 4.05 5.88
N ILE A 139 3.64 3.40 4.99
CA ILE A 139 2.47 4.00 4.33
C ILE A 139 1.43 4.45 5.36
N SER A 140 1.12 3.59 6.34
CA SER A 140 0.15 3.89 7.38
C SER A 140 0.58 5.07 8.25
N ASN A 141 1.87 5.18 8.56
CA ASN A 141 2.43 6.29 9.34
C ASN A 141 2.37 7.59 8.56
N LEU A 142 2.81 7.57 7.29
CA LEU A 142 2.75 8.70 6.39
C LEU A 142 1.31 9.20 6.18
N ASN A 143 0.34 8.30 6.01
CA ASN A 143 -1.06 8.71 5.91
C ASN A 143 -1.55 9.38 7.20
N LYS A 144 -1.15 8.88 8.37
CA LYS A 144 -1.54 9.46 9.66
C LYS A 144 -0.93 10.86 9.86
N GLU A 145 0.32 11.03 9.47
CA GLU A 145 1.07 12.28 9.63
C GLU A 145 0.54 13.39 8.74
N PHE A 146 0.38 13.11 7.44
CA PHE A 146 0.06 14.13 6.45
C PHE A 146 -1.43 14.20 6.08
N HIS A 147 -2.16 13.08 6.21
CA HIS A 147 -3.56 12.96 5.75
C HIS A 147 -4.52 12.58 6.89
N GLY A 148 -4.06 12.62 8.15
CA GLY A 148 -4.93 12.42 9.31
C GLY A 148 -5.97 13.54 9.50
N LYS A 149 -5.71 14.73 8.93
CA LYS A 149 -6.58 15.91 9.01
C LYS A 149 -7.13 16.28 7.62
N VAL A 150 -8.30 16.91 7.60
CA VAL A 150 -8.97 17.33 6.36
C VAL A 150 -8.09 18.27 5.54
N ASP A 151 -7.48 19.27 6.19
CA ASP A 151 -6.63 20.26 5.53
C ASP A 151 -5.43 19.62 4.82
N GLY A 152 -4.83 18.59 5.43
CA GLY A 152 -3.73 17.85 4.82
C GLY A 152 -4.17 17.11 3.55
N VAL A 153 -5.37 16.53 3.54
CA VAL A 153 -5.93 15.89 2.34
C VAL A 153 -6.26 16.93 1.27
N LEU A 154 -6.82 18.08 1.64
CA LEU A 154 -7.12 19.16 0.69
C LEU A 154 -5.83 19.73 0.06
N HIS A 155 -4.79 19.89 0.86
CA HIS A 155 -3.47 20.30 0.40
C HIS A 155 -2.89 19.28 -0.58
N PHE A 156 -2.98 17.98 -0.27
CA PHE A 156 -2.57 16.91 -1.19
C PHE A 156 -3.33 16.92 -2.52
N ILE A 157 -4.66 17.12 -2.51
CA ILE A 157 -5.46 17.29 -3.74
C ILE A 157 -4.94 18.48 -4.56
N LYS A 158 -4.67 19.61 -3.90
CA LYS A 158 -4.14 20.81 -4.55
C LYS A 158 -2.77 20.53 -5.19
N LEU A 159 -1.86 19.84 -4.48
CA LEU A 159 -0.57 19.43 -5.04
C LEU A 159 -0.74 18.55 -6.28
N ILE A 160 -1.65 17.57 -6.25
CA ILE A 160 -1.93 16.74 -7.43
C ILE A 160 -2.45 17.61 -8.58
N GLU A 161 -3.43 18.48 -8.33
CA GLU A 161 -4.00 19.38 -9.34
C GLU A 161 -2.93 20.29 -9.96
N THR A 162 -2.03 20.84 -9.15
CA THR A 162 -0.96 21.73 -9.60
C THR A 162 0.18 21.00 -10.33
N TYR A 163 0.63 19.83 -9.83
CA TYR A 163 1.88 19.21 -10.27
C TYR A 163 1.73 17.93 -11.09
N SER A 164 0.57 17.28 -11.06
CA SER A 164 0.29 16.19 -12.01
C SER A 164 0.13 16.70 -13.45
N PHE A 165 0.09 18.03 -13.63
CA PHE A 165 0.18 18.69 -14.92
C PHE A 165 1.59 18.64 -15.54
N ASN A 166 2.63 18.49 -14.71
CA ASN A 166 4.04 18.51 -15.13
C ASN A 166 4.67 17.11 -15.21
N LEU A 167 3.92 16.05 -14.91
CA LEU A 167 4.42 14.66 -14.86
C LEU A 167 3.94 13.79 -16.04
N ASN A 168 3.38 14.38 -17.10
CA ASN A 168 3.29 13.71 -18.40
C ASN A 168 4.69 13.66 -19.03
N VAL A 169 5.52 12.73 -18.57
CA VAL A 169 6.70 12.22 -19.25
C VAL A 169 6.42 10.78 -19.67
#